data_AF-A0A5E6NX41-F1
#
_entry.id   AF-A0A5E6NX41-F1
#
_cell.length_a   1.000
_cell.length_b   1.000
_cell.length_c   1.000
_cell.angle_alpha   90.00
_cell.angle_beta   90.00
_cell.angle_gamma   90.00
#
_symmetry.space_group_name_H-M   'P 1'
#
loop_
_entity.id
_entity.type
_entity.pdbx_description
1 polymer ?
#
loop_
_entity_poly.entity_id
_entity_poly.type
_entity_poly.pdbx_seq_one_letter_code
_entity_poly.pdbx_strand_id
1 'polypeptide(L)' 'MPKHLCNAPTGLMNDLGYGEGYRYAHNEQDAVAKGQTYFPEALGEQSYYAPTQRGLEIKISEKLKQLRGK' A
#
# COMPACT_ATOMS: atom_id res chain seq x y z
N MET A 1 -8.34 -6.95 -8.08
CA MET A 1 -8.03 -5.75 -7.27
C MET A 1 -8.50 -5.99 -5.84
N PRO A 2 -7.71 -5.65 -4.81
CA PRO A 2 -8.17 -5.71 -3.42
C PRO A 2 -9.42 -4.85 -3.21
N LYS A 3 -10.46 -5.40 -2.57
CA LYS A 3 -11.75 -4.72 -2.40
C LYS A 3 -11.63 -3.40 -1.62
N HIS A 4 -10.72 -3.35 -0.65
CA HIS A 4 -10.47 -2.17 0.17
C HIS A 4 -9.84 -1.00 -0.62
N LEU A 5 -9.35 -1.20 -1.85
CA LEU A 5 -8.85 -0.11 -2.71
C LEU A 5 -9.87 0.35 -3.75
N CYS A 6 -10.97 -0.39 -3.92
CA CYS A 6 -11.99 -0.05 -4.88
C CYS A 6 -12.85 1.09 -4.34
N ASN A 7 -13.25 2.01 -5.23
CA ASN A 7 -14.30 2.97 -4.92
C ASN A 7 -15.63 2.23 -4.70
N ALA A 8 -16.44 2.70 -3.76
CA ALA A 8 -17.78 2.18 -3.47
C ALA A 8 -18.84 3.29 -3.61
N PRO A 9 -19.11 3.76 -4.84
CA PRO A 9 -20.00 4.89 -5.07
C PRO A 9 -21.50 4.56 -4.88
N THR A 10 -21.87 3.28 -4.79
CA THR A 10 -23.26 2.85 -4.60
C THR A 10 -23.43 2.12 -3.27
N GLY A 11 -24.63 2.17 -2.68
CA GLY A 11 -24.94 1.48 -1.42
C GLY A 11 -24.69 -0.03 -1.50
N LEU A 12 -25.08 -0.67 -2.61
CA LEU A 12 -24.83 -2.09 -2.85
C LEU A 12 -23.33 -2.45 -2.83
N MET A 13 -22.45 -1.56 -3.32
CA MET A 13 -21.01 -1.82 -3.30
C MET A 13 -20.44 -1.75 -1.88
N ASN A 14 -20.94 -0.84 -1.04
CA ASN A 14 -20.60 -0.83 0.39
C ASN A 14 -21.04 -2.13 1.07
N ASP A 15 -22.27 -2.58 0.82
CA ASP A 15 -22.82 -3.81 1.40
C ASP A 15 -22.04 -5.07 0.99
N LEU A 16 -21.37 -5.03 -0.18
CA LEU A 16 -20.50 -6.09 -0.68
C LEU A 16 -19.05 -6.00 -0.17
N GLY A 17 -18.77 -5.05 0.72
CA GLY A 17 -17.48 -4.83 1.37
C GLY A 17 -16.45 -4.11 0.48
N TYR A 18 -16.89 -3.31 -0.49
CA TYR A 18 -15.97 -2.48 -1.27
C TYR A 18 -15.55 -1.26 -0.44
N GLY A 19 -14.26 -0.96 -0.39
CA GLY A 19 -13.71 0.12 0.43
C GLY A 19 -13.62 -0.18 1.93
N GLU A 20 -14.27 -1.25 2.43
CA GLU A 20 -14.13 -1.68 3.81
C GLU A 20 -12.68 -2.05 4.14
N GLY A 21 -12.21 -1.57 5.29
CA GLY A 21 -10.83 -1.79 5.73
C GLY A 21 -9.78 -0.94 5.01
N TYR A 22 -10.18 0.03 4.18
CA TYR A 22 -9.25 1.01 3.63
C TYR A 22 -8.64 1.86 4.75
N ARG A 23 -7.31 1.78 4.91
CA ARG A 23 -6.57 2.63 5.84
C ARG A 23 -6.07 3.85 5.10
N TYR A 24 -6.60 5.02 5.46
CA TYR A 24 -6.13 6.27 4.89
C TYR A 24 -4.77 6.64 5.49
N ALA A 25 -3.72 6.49 4.67
CA ALA A 25 -2.33 6.58 5.13
C ALA A 25 -2.02 7.89 5.89
N HIS A 26 -2.62 9.02 5.52
CA HIS A 26 -2.37 10.30 6.19
C HIS A 26 -2.90 10.39 7.63
N ASN A 27 -3.83 9.52 8.03
CA ASN A 27 -4.32 9.45 9.41
C ASN A 27 -3.47 8.50 10.27
N GLU A 28 -2.57 7.73 9.65
CA GLU A 28 -1.71 6.77 10.32
C GLU A 28 -0.41 7.43 10.80
N GLN A 29 0.26 6.77 11.75
CA GLN A 29 1.57 7.20 12.22
C GLN A 29 2.57 7.24 11.05
N ASP A 30 3.38 8.30 11.00
CA ASP A 30 4.33 8.59 9.90
C ASP A 30 3.69 8.76 8.50
N ALA A 31 2.36 8.93 8.44
CA ALA A 31 1.58 8.98 7.21
C ALA A 31 1.73 7.72 6.34
N VAL A 32 1.90 6.55 6.97
CA VAL A 32 2.09 5.25 6.30
C VAL A 32 1.17 4.19 6.89
N ALA A 33 0.31 3.59 6.05
CA ALA A 33 -0.52 2.45 6.43
C ALA A 33 0.30 1.14 6.46
N LYS A 34 1.12 0.96 7.51
CA LYS A 34 1.94 -0.24 7.70
C LYS A 34 1.07 -1.50 7.74
N GLY A 35 1.44 -2.51 6.93
CA GLY A 35 0.75 -3.80 6.85
C GLY A 35 -0.44 -3.85 5.91
N GLN A 36 -0.75 -2.77 5.18
CA GLN A 36 -1.76 -2.81 4.12
C GLN A 36 -1.16 -3.36 2.83
N THR A 37 -1.74 -4.44 2.29
CA THR A 37 -1.33 -5.02 1.02
C THR A 37 -2.05 -4.36 -0.14
N TYR A 38 -1.29 -3.79 -1.08
CA TYR A 38 -1.85 -3.11 -2.25
C TYR A 38 -1.97 -3.99 -3.49
N PHE A 39 -1.29 -5.14 -3.48
CA PHE A 39 -1.35 -6.10 -4.57
C PHE A 39 -2.59 -6.99 -4.49
N PRO A 40 -3.12 -7.46 -5.64
CA PRO A 40 -4.15 -8.51 -5.64
C PRO A 40 -3.64 -9.77 -4.94
N GLU A 41 -4.51 -10.43 -4.16
CA GLU A 41 -4.19 -11.68 -3.46
C GLU A 41 -3.60 -12.75 -4.40
N ALA A 42 -4.14 -12.85 -5.62
CA ALA A 42 -3.67 -13.81 -6.63
C ALA A 42 -2.22 -13.58 -7.09
N LEU A 43 -1.69 -12.36 -6.97
CA LEU A 43 -0.31 -12.03 -7.35
C LEU A 43 0.64 -12.05 -6.14
N GLY A 44 0.11 -11.89 -4.93
CA GLY A 44 0.91 -11.70 -3.72
C GLY A 44 1.74 -10.41 -3.76
N GLU A 45 2.57 -10.21 -2.74
CA GLU A 45 3.49 -9.06 -2.71
C GLU A 45 4.66 -9.27 -3.67
N GLN A 46 4.87 -8.28 -4.55
CA GLN A 46 5.92 -8.31 -5.55
C GLN A 46 6.84 -7.09 -5.40
N SER A 47 8.14 -7.30 -5.63
CA SER A 47 9.15 -6.24 -5.59
C SER A 47 9.71 -5.99 -6.98
N TYR A 48 9.18 -4.99 -7.67
CA TYR A 48 9.64 -4.62 -9.02
C TYR A 48 10.76 -3.57 -9.01
N TYR A 49 10.82 -2.73 -7.97
CA TYR A 49 11.79 -1.65 -7.88
C TYR A 49 12.94 -2.00 -6.93
N ALA A 50 14.15 -2.04 -7.50
CA ALA A 50 15.41 -2.25 -6.81
C ALA A 50 16.30 -1.01 -7.01
N PRO A 51 16.34 -0.07 -6.05
CA PRO A 51 17.12 1.16 -6.17
C PRO A 51 18.63 0.87 -6.24
N THR A 52 19.36 1.65 -7.02
CA THR A 52 20.82 1.57 -7.10
C THR A 52 21.51 2.44 -6.05
N GLN A 53 22.81 2.24 -5.86
CA GLN A 53 23.62 3.02 -4.90
C GLN A 53 24.18 4.31 -5.51
N ARG A 54 23.39 4.99 -6.34
CA ARG A 54 23.85 6.19 -7.07
C ARG A 54 22.90 7.37 -6.85
N GLY A 55 23.47 8.53 -6.55
CA GLY A 55 22.74 9.79 -6.43
C GLY A 55 21.60 9.73 -5.40
N LEU A 56 20.40 10.15 -5.82
CA LEU A 56 19.22 10.21 -4.96
C LEU A 56 18.66 8.84 -4.60
N GLU A 57 18.95 7.80 -5.40
CA GLU A 57 18.44 6.46 -5.13
C GLU A 57 18.99 5.87 -3.83
N ILE A 58 20.12 6.38 -3.32
CA ILE A 58 20.65 6.01 -2.00
C ILE A 58 19.61 6.32 -0.92
N LYS A 59 19.11 7.56 -0.87
CA LYS A 59 18.08 8.00 0.10
C LYS A 59 16.76 7.27 -0.12
N ILE A 60 16.40 7.00 -1.37
CA ILE A 60 15.19 6.22 -1.70
C ILE A 60 15.33 4.80 -1.16
N SER A 61 16.51 4.18 -1.28
CA SER A 61 16.78 2.83 -0.77
C SER A 61 16.69 2.77 0.75
N GLU A 62 17.17 3.80 1.45
CA GLU A 62 17.09 3.92 2.91
C GLU A 62 15.62 4.04 3.36
N LYS A 63 14.85 4.91 2.71
CA LYS A 63 13.42 5.06 2.99
C LYS A 63 12.66 3.76 2.69
N LEU A 64 12.94 3.09 1.57
CA LEU A 64 12.31 1.82 1.24
C LEU A 64 12.65 0.72 2.25
N LYS A 65 13.88 0.69 2.78
CA LYS A 65 14.24 -0.23 3.87
C LYS A 65 13.44 0.05 5.14
N GLN A 66 13.23 1.32 5.50
CA GLN A 66 12.38 1.70 6.65
C GLN A 66 10.92 1.31 6.45
N LEU A 67 10.38 1.46 5.23
CA LEU A 67 8.99 1.13 4.91
C LEU A 67 8.74 -0.38 4.82
N ARG A 68 9.74 -1.16 4.38
CA ARG A 68 9.68 -2.63 4.29
C ARG A 68 10.07 -3.32 5.60
N GLY A 69 10.88 -2.67 6.43
CA GLY A 69 11.24 -3.12 7.76
C GLY A 69 10.04 -3.05 8.70
N LYS A 70 9.85 -4.10 9.50
CA LYS A 70 8.78 -4.21 10.51
C LYS A 70 8.77 -3.03 11.48
#